data_AF-J2WCB8-F1
#
_entry.id   AF-J2WCB8-F1
#
_cell.length_a   1.000
_cell.length_b   1.000
_cell.length_c   1.000
_cell.angle_alpha   90.00
_cell.angle_beta   90.00
_cell.angle_gamma   90.00
#
_symmetry.space_group_name_H-M   'P 1'
#
loop_
_entity.id
_entity.type
_entity.pdbx_description
1 polymer ?
#
loop_
_entity_poly.entity_id
_entity_poly.type
_entity_poly.pdbx_seq_one_letter_code
_entity_poly.pdbx_strand_id
1 'polypeptide(L)'
;MSIEFIESEMRFGPFQEENCFRIEQSGLYRRIQDGLKIPEFVLLRSQPGDIASVWIVEAKTSVPREGERLNQYMGEIREKLTNAIQIIFAGRLLRHPEAIHEFPRALQEFDLQAAGFKCVLVINGAPKQYMAPLQSALAKEMGTIVKTLGLDPDSVAVINDEQARNYRLIV
;
A
#
# COMPACT_ATOMS: atom_id res chain seq x y z
N MET A 1 -16.12 -8.20 11.51
CA MET A 1 -17.02 -7.58 10.52
C MET A 1 -16.23 -7.37 9.23
N SER A 2 -16.89 -7.34 8.07
CA SER A 2 -16.23 -7.03 6.81
C SER A 2 -16.46 -5.58 6.39
N ILE A 3 -15.47 -4.97 5.75
CA ILE A 3 -15.54 -3.61 5.21
C ILE A 3 -15.36 -3.61 3.70
N GLU A 4 -16.08 -2.70 3.05
CA GLU A 4 -15.91 -2.33 1.65
C GLU A 4 -15.90 -0.80 1.54
N PHE A 5 -15.20 -0.28 0.55
CA PHE A 5 -15.16 1.15 0.28
C PHE A 5 -14.78 1.42 -1.17
N ILE A 6 -15.10 2.62 -1.67
CA ILE A 6 -14.81 3.02 -3.04
C ILE A 6 -13.59 3.95 -3.03
N GLU A 7 -12.56 3.62 -3.80
CA GLU A 7 -11.44 4.53 -4.10
C GLU A 7 -11.04 4.43 -5.57
N SER A 8 -10.70 5.57 -6.18
CA SER A 8 -10.34 5.64 -7.61
C SER A 8 -11.31 4.88 -8.53
N GLU A 9 -12.61 5.04 -8.27
CA GLU A 9 -13.72 4.39 -9.00
C GLU A 9 -13.75 2.85 -8.91
N MET A 10 -13.00 2.25 -7.98
CA MET A 10 -12.99 0.82 -7.71
C MET A 10 -13.55 0.53 -6.32
N ARG A 11 -14.30 -0.56 -6.18
CA ARG A 11 -14.83 -1.03 -4.89
C ARG A 11 -13.86 -2.02 -4.27
N PHE A 12 -13.12 -1.58 -3.26
CA PHE A 12 -12.18 -2.42 -2.52
C PHE A 12 -12.89 -3.24 -1.44
N GLY A 13 -12.40 -4.46 -1.20
CA GLY A 13 -12.98 -5.41 -0.26
C GLY A 13 -13.80 -6.52 -0.93
N PRO A 14 -14.62 -7.27 -0.17
CA PRO A 14 -14.76 -7.18 1.28
C PRO A 14 -13.49 -7.65 2.01
N PHE A 15 -13.00 -6.83 2.93
CA PHE A 15 -11.88 -7.18 3.82
C PHE A 15 -12.36 -7.39 5.24
N GLN A 16 -11.68 -8.23 6.01
CA GLN A 16 -11.89 -8.23 7.47
C GLN A 16 -11.40 -6.90 8.03
N GLU A 17 -12.23 -6.25 8.84
CA GLU A 17 -11.93 -4.95 9.43
C GLU A 17 -10.62 -4.97 10.25
N GLU A 18 -10.39 -6.06 10.98
CA GLU A 18 -9.17 -6.26 11.78
C GLU A 18 -7.87 -6.38 10.97
N ASN A 19 -7.98 -6.55 9.64
CA ASN A 19 -6.86 -6.69 8.73
C ASN A 19 -6.65 -5.44 7.86
N CYS A 20 -7.61 -4.51 7.79
CA CYS A 20 -7.54 -3.38 6.87
C CYS A 20 -7.48 -2.06 7.62
N PHE A 21 -6.36 -1.35 7.44
CA PHE A 21 -6.15 -0.03 7.99
C PHE A 21 -6.37 1.02 6.91
N ARG A 22 -7.48 1.76 7.00
CA ARG A 22 -7.74 2.95 6.19
C ARG A 22 -6.86 4.11 6.64
N ILE A 23 -5.57 4.03 6.34
CA ILE A 23 -4.54 4.93 6.87
C ILE A 23 -4.80 6.40 6.50
N GLU A 24 -5.31 6.70 5.29
CA GLU A 24 -5.67 8.05 4.88
C GLU A 24 -6.83 8.63 5.71
N GLN A 25 -7.70 7.78 6.25
CA GLN A 25 -8.83 8.19 7.12
C GLN A 25 -8.49 8.14 8.62
N SER A 26 -7.27 7.74 8.98
CA SER A 26 -6.88 7.57 10.38
C SER A 26 -6.79 8.90 11.13
N GLY A 27 -7.05 8.86 12.44
CA GLY A 27 -6.76 9.98 13.33
C GLY A 27 -5.27 10.31 13.38
N LEU A 28 -4.41 9.30 13.34
CA LEU A 28 -2.96 9.46 13.25
C LEU A 28 -2.57 10.33 12.07
N TYR A 29 -2.99 9.95 10.86
CA TYR A 29 -2.67 10.73 9.67
C TYR A 29 -3.22 12.16 9.78
N ARG A 30 -4.47 12.34 10.22
CA ARG A 30 -5.05 13.69 10.41
C ARG A 30 -4.21 14.62 11.31
N ARG A 31 -3.47 14.08 12.28
CA ARG A 31 -2.59 14.85 13.16
C ARG A 31 -1.25 15.22 12.52
N ILE A 32 -0.76 14.43 11.57
CA ILE A 32 0.58 14.57 10.98
C ILE A 32 0.57 14.86 9.46
N GLN A 33 -0.61 15.08 8.88
CA GLN A 33 -0.82 15.19 7.42
C GLN A 33 -0.11 16.39 6.76
N ASP A 34 0.26 17.42 7.53
CA ASP A 34 0.92 18.60 6.96
C ASP A 34 2.27 18.22 6.33
N GLY A 35 2.41 18.47 5.04
CA GLY A 35 3.57 18.07 4.24
C GLY A 35 3.73 16.56 4.01
N LEU A 36 2.74 15.72 4.39
CA LEU A 36 2.85 14.26 4.32
C LEU A 36 1.83 13.66 3.35
N LYS A 37 2.32 12.97 2.32
CA LYS A 37 1.47 12.16 1.43
C LYS A 37 1.38 10.73 1.95
N ILE A 38 0.19 10.12 1.87
CA ILE A 38 -0.07 8.75 2.32
C ILE A 38 -0.93 7.98 1.28
N PRO A 39 -0.85 6.64 1.23
CA PRO A 39 -1.71 5.86 0.37
C PRO A 39 -3.08 5.61 1.00
N GLU A 40 -3.99 5.07 0.20
CA GLU A 40 -5.39 4.86 0.58
C GLU A 40 -5.54 3.97 1.82
N PHE A 41 -4.88 2.81 1.82
CA PHE A 41 -4.99 1.83 2.90
C PHE A 41 -3.82 0.85 2.98
N VAL A 42 -3.79 0.13 4.08
CA VAL A 42 -2.88 -1.00 4.35
C VAL A 42 -3.73 -2.22 4.65
N LEU A 43 -3.38 -3.37 4.10
CA LEU A 43 -4.09 -4.64 4.26
C LEU A 43 -3.12 -5.72 4.71
N LEU A 44 -3.36 -6.32 5.87
CA LEU A 44 -2.66 -7.54 6.26
C LEU A 44 -3.29 -8.74 5.57
N ARG A 45 -2.47 -9.52 4.87
CA ARG A 45 -2.86 -10.80 4.28
C ARG A 45 -2.10 -11.91 4.98
N SER A 46 -2.83 -12.87 5.51
CA SER A 46 -2.26 -14.12 5.99
C SER A 46 -3.17 -15.26 5.53
N GLN A 47 -2.60 -16.27 4.88
CA GLN A 47 -3.26 -17.55 4.72
C GLN A 47 -2.70 -18.52 5.75
N PRO A 48 -3.49 -19.51 6.20
CA PRO A 48 -2.99 -20.54 7.11
C PRO A 48 -1.74 -21.22 6.52
N GLY A 49 -0.61 -21.11 7.23
CA GLY A 49 0.68 -21.68 6.81
C GLY A 49 1.61 -20.74 6.05
N ASP A 50 1.14 -19.56 5.63
CA ASP A 50 1.95 -18.55 4.96
C ASP A 50 2.43 -17.47 5.93
N ILE A 51 3.59 -16.89 5.61
CA ILE A 51 4.10 -15.68 6.26
C ILE A 51 3.09 -14.54 6.00
N ALA A 52 2.68 -13.86 7.07
CA ALA A 52 1.81 -12.69 6.94
C ALA A 52 2.48 -11.62 6.08
N SER A 53 1.71 -10.98 5.21
CA SER A 53 2.18 -9.96 4.29
C SER A 53 1.39 -8.67 4.45
N VAL A 54 2.10 -7.57 4.67
CA VAL A 54 1.54 -6.22 4.78
C VAL A 54 1.49 -5.61 3.37
N TRP A 55 0.28 -5.41 2.86
CA TRP A 55 0.03 -4.80 1.54
C TRP A 55 -0.29 -3.33 1.72
N ILE A 56 0.55 -2.46 1.20
CA ILE A 56 0.35 -1.00 1.21
C ILE A 56 -0.16 -0.63 -0.17
N VAL A 57 -1.38 -0.09 -0.24
CA VAL A 57 -2.12 0.03 -1.49
C VAL A 57 -2.43 1.48 -1.80
N GLU A 58 -1.89 1.96 -2.91
CA GLU A 58 -2.29 3.22 -3.56
C GLU A 58 -3.20 2.91 -4.75
N ALA A 59 -4.33 3.59 -4.86
CA ALA A 59 -5.26 3.42 -5.97
C ALA A 59 -5.33 4.69 -6.82
N LYS A 60 -5.38 4.54 -8.15
CA LYS A 60 -5.38 5.64 -9.11
C LYS A 60 -6.33 5.38 -10.26
N THR A 61 -6.99 6.42 -10.77
CA THR A 61 -7.85 6.34 -11.96
C THR A 61 -7.06 6.44 -13.27
N SER A 62 -5.84 6.98 -13.22
CA SER A 62 -5.02 7.20 -14.41
C SER A 62 -3.54 7.34 -14.05
N VAL A 63 -2.69 7.26 -15.07
CA VAL A 63 -1.24 7.36 -14.95
C VAL A 63 -0.65 8.05 -16.18
N PRO A 64 0.36 8.93 -16.03
CA PRO A 64 1.10 9.45 -17.17
C PRO A 64 1.78 8.31 -17.94
N ARG A 65 1.86 8.42 -19.27
CA ARG A 65 2.40 7.33 -20.11
C ARG A 65 3.92 7.24 -20.07
N GLU A 66 4.61 8.37 -20.10
CA GLU A 66 6.07 8.43 -20.20
C GLU A 66 6.65 9.80 -19.85
N GLY A 67 7.97 9.90 -19.88
CA GLY A 67 8.71 11.16 -19.73
C GLY A 67 8.78 11.68 -18.30
N GLU A 68 9.05 12.97 -18.18
CA GLU A 68 9.27 13.63 -16.88
C GLU A 68 8.05 13.53 -15.96
N ARG A 69 6.84 13.65 -16.52
CA ARG A 69 5.59 13.53 -15.76
C ARG A 69 5.43 12.14 -15.13
N LEU A 70 5.84 11.08 -15.83
CA LEU A 70 5.84 9.73 -15.27
C LEU A 70 6.84 9.62 -14.11
N ASN A 71 8.04 10.19 -14.25
CA ASN A 71 9.05 10.16 -13.19
C ASN A 71 8.59 10.91 -11.94
N GLN A 72 8.03 12.12 -12.10
CA GLN A 72 7.46 12.89 -10.99
C GLN A 72 6.34 12.11 -10.30
N TYR A 73 5.41 11.58 -11.10
CA TYR A 73 4.31 10.75 -10.60
C TYR A 73 4.82 9.54 -9.79
N MET A 74 5.76 8.76 -10.33
CA MET A 74 6.31 7.61 -9.59
C MET A 74 7.08 8.02 -8.33
N GLY A 75 7.70 9.20 -8.33
CA GLY A 75 8.30 9.79 -7.14
C GLY A 75 7.27 10.08 -6.04
N GLU A 76 6.09 10.59 -6.40
CA GLU A 76 4.99 10.80 -5.45
C GLU A 76 4.41 9.48 -4.93
N ILE A 77 4.27 8.47 -5.80
CA ILE A 77 3.81 7.13 -5.38
C ILE A 77 4.83 6.52 -4.40
N ARG A 78 6.13 6.61 -4.72
CA ARG A 78 7.22 6.18 -3.82
C ARG A 78 7.15 6.89 -2.48
N GLU A 79 6.95 8.21 -2.47
CA GLU A 79 6.80 9.01 -1.25
C GLU A 79 5.66 8.49 -0.38
N LYS A 80 4.46 8.35 -0.95
CA LYS A 80 3.28 7.79 -0.25
C LYS A 80 3.58 6.42 0.38
N LEU A 81 4.04 5.47 -0.44
CA LEU A 81 4.30 4.09 0.00
C LEU A 81 5.36 4.05 1.11
N THR A 82 6.43 4.83 0.98
CA THR A 82 7.50 4.92 1.98
C THR A 82 6.99 5.51 3.29
N ASN A 83 6.19 6.58 3.22
CA ASN A 83 5.60 7.20 4.40
C ASN A 83 4.68 6.23 5.15
N ALA A 84 3.91 5.40 4.44
CA ALA A 84 3.09 4.36 5.08
C ALA A 84 3.93 3.32 5.82
N ILE A 85 5.03 2.84 5.22
CA ILE A 85 5.96 1.92 5.91
C ILE A 85 6.47 2.57 7.20
N GLN A 86 6.91 3.83 7.10
CA GLN A 86 7.44 4.57 8.25
C GLN A 86 6.38 4.77 9.35
N ILE A 87 5.14 5.08 8.99
CA ILE A 87 4.03 5.19 9.95
C ILE A 87 3.76 3.85 10.63
N ILE A 88 3.74 2.74 9.87
CA ILE A 88 3.54 1.41 10.45
C ILE A 88 4.65 1.13 11.46
N PHE A 89 5.92 1.34 11.09
CA PHE A 89 7.04 1.15 12.00
C PHE A 89 6.97 2.07 13.21
N ALA A 90 6.69 3.35 13.02
CA ALA A 90 6.57 4.33 14.11
C ALA A 90 5.43 3.95 15.08
N GLY A 91 4.28 3.50 14.55
CA GLY A 91 3.15 3.01 15.35
C GLY A 91 3.52 1.76 16.15
N ARG A 92 4.14 0.76 15.50
CA ARG A 92 4.59 -0.49 16.14
C ARG A 92 5.69 -0.28 17.18
N LEU A 93 6.56 0.71 16.96
CA LEU A 93 7.60 1.15 17.90
C LEU A 93 7.06 2.13 18.95
N LEU A 94 5.75 2.33 19.02
CA LEU A 94 5.05 3.19 19.99
C LEU A 94 5.56 4.64 20.01
N ARG A 95 6.02 5.15 18.87
CA ARG A 95 6.40 6.57 18.70
C ARG A 95 5.20 7.50 18.64
N HIS A 96 4.01 6.95 18.38
CA HIS A 96 2.72 7.61 18.51
C HIS A 96 1.82 6.78 19.44
N PRO A 97 1.98 6.87 20.78
CA PRO A 97 1.30 5.97 21.72
C PRO A 97 -0.22 5.94 21.56
N GLU A 98 -0.84 7.10 21.34
CA GLU A 98 -2.30 7.23 21.13
C GLU A 98 -2.79 6.54 19.85
N ALA A 99 -1.90 6.32 18.88
CA ALA A 99 -2.28 5.77 17.58
C ALA A 99 -2.30 4.24 17.53
N ILE A 100 -1.74 3.54 18.53
CA ILE A 100 -1.76 2.07 18.53
C ILE A 100 -3.18 1.53 18.54
N HIS A 101 -4.10 2.24 19.20
CA HIS A 101 -5.53 1.90 19.26
C HIS A 101 -6.27 2.15 17.95
N GLU A 102 -5.67 2.92 17.04
CA GLU A 102 -6.23 3.17 15.69
C GLU A 102 -5.78 2.11 14.69
N PHE A 103 -4.71 1.36 14.99
CA PHE A 103 -4.26 0.27 14.13
C PHE A 103 -5.24 -0.91 14.27
N PRO A 104 -5.64 -1.55 13.18
CA PRO A 104 -6.36 -2.81 13.25
C PRO A 104 -5.56 -3.85 14.06
N ARG A 105 -6.27 -4.73 14.77
CA ARG A 105 -5.66 -5.71 15.66
C ARG A 105 -4.54 -6.51 14.99
N ALA A 106 -4.74 -6.95 13.76
CA ALA A 106 -3.74 -7.74 13.06
C ALA A 106 -2.46 -6.92 12.76
N LEU A 107 -2.59 -5.61 12.50
CA LEU A 107 -1.44 -4.72 12.42
C LEU A 107 -0.78 -4.45 13.78
N GLN A 108 -1.46 -4.65 14.92
CA GLN A 108 -0.83 -4.55 16.24
C GLN A 108 -0.10 -5.83 16.67
N GLU A 109 -0.42 -6.98 16.07
CA GLU A 109 0.05 -8.29 16.54
C GLU A 109 1.06 -8.93 15.60
N PHE A 110 1.12 -8.52 14.33
CA PHE A 110 2.02 -9.17 13.36
C PHE A 110 3.49 -9.04 13.75
N ASP A 111 4.24 -10.09 13.42
CA ASP A 111 5.69 -10.13 13.56
C ASP A 111 6.34 -9.29 12.45
N LEU A 112 6.81 -8.11 12.83
CA LEU A 112 7.53 -7.19 11.95
C LEU A 112 8.82 -7.78 11.38
N GLN A 113 9.47 -8.70 12.10
CA GLN A 113 10.72 -9.31 11.67
C GLN A 113 10.48 -10.34 10.56
N ALA A 114 9.40 -11.11 10.67
CA ALA A 114 9.08 -12.18 9.74
C ALA A 114 8.17 -11.74 8.59
N ALA A 115 7.34 -10.71 8.77
CA ALA A 115 6.32 -10.35 7.79
C ALA A 115 6.90 -9.82 6.47
N GLY A 116 6.32 -10.28 5.36
CA GLY A 116 6.60 -9.72 4.04
C GLY A 116 5.91 -8.36 3.85
N PHE A 117 6.46 -7.53 2.97
CA PHE A 117 5.84 -6.26 2.59
C PHE A 117 5.59 -6.22 1.09
N LYS A 118 4.40 -5.78 0.68
CA LYS A 118 4.02 -5.54 -0.71
C LYS A 118 3.55 -4.10 -0.87
N CYS A 119 4.25 -3.32 -1.67
CA CYS A 119 3.85 -1.98 -2.10
C CYS A 119 3.13 -2.08 -3.45
N VAL A 120 1.85 -1.77 -3.47
CA VAL A 120 0.97 -2.02 -4.61
C VAL A 120 0.37 -0.71 -5.11
N LEU A 121 0.57 -0.42 -6.39
CA LEU A 121 -0.14 0.62 -7.12
C LEU A 121 -1.22 -0.06 -7.99
N VAL A 122 -2.49 0.26 -7.73
CA VAL A 122 -3.63 -0.21 -8.51
C VAL A 122 -4.12 0.90 -9.43
N ILE A 123 -4.21 0.64 -10.73
CA ILE A 123 -4.63 1.63 -11.72
C ILE A 123 -5.89 1.16 -12.44
N ASN A 124 -7.00 1.88 -12.24
CA ASN A 124 -8.27 1.54 -12.83
C ASN A 124 -8.21 1.63 -14.37
N GLY A 125 -8.73 0.60 -15.06
CA GLY A 125 -8.88 0.57 -16.52
C GLY A 125 -7.57 0.59 -17.31
N ALA A 126 -6.42 0.41 -16.67
CA ALA A 126 -5.13 0.50 -17.34
C ALA A 126 -4.88 -0.73 -18.24
N PRO A 127 -4.60 -0.53 -19.54
CA PRO A 127 -4.31 -1.64 -20.46
C PRO A 127 -3.08 -2.46 -20.04
N LYS A 128 -3.16 -3.79 -20.16
CA LYS A 128 -2.07 -4.72 -19.83
C LYS A 128 -0.73 -4.37 -20.49
N GLN A 129 -0.77 -3.89 -21.73
CA GLN A 129 0.41 -3.48 -22.49
C GLN A 129 1.22 -2.35 -21.83
N TYR A 130 0.59 -1.55 -20.96
CA TYR A 130 1.26 -0.46 -20.24
C TYR A 130 1.79 -0.89 -18.87
N MET A 131 1.44 -2.09 -18.39
CA MET A 131 1.81 -2.52 -17.03
C MET A 131 3.32 -2.71 -16.88
N ALA A 132 3.99 -3.31 -17.86
CA ALA A 132 5.42 -3.59 -17.76
C ALA A 132 6.28 -2.30 -17.64
N PRO A 133 6.11 -1.26 -18.49
CA PRO A 133 6.82 0.00 -18.30
C PRO A 133 6.58 0.67 -16.95
N LEU A 134 5.32 0.68 -16.48
CA LEU A 134 4.95 1.29 -15.20
C LEU A 134 5.54 0.53 -14.02
N GLN A 135 5.50 -0.80 -14.08
CA GLN A 135 6.14 -1.70 -13.12
C GLN A 135 7.64 -1.42 -13.04
N SER A 136 8.34 -1.34 -14.17
CA SER A 136 9.77 -1.03 -14.20
C SER A 136 10.07 0.36 -13.62
N ALA A 137 9.24 1.36 -13.92
CA ALA A 137 9.40 2.71 -13.41
C ALA A 137 9.25 2.77 -11.88
N LEU A 138 8.18 2.19 -11.33
CA LEU A 138 7.98 2.17 -9.88
C LEU A 138 9.03 1.32 -9.15
N ALA A 139 9.40 0.16 -9.69
CA ALA A 139 10.45 -0.69 -9.11
C ALA A 139 11.80 0.04 -9.06
N LYS A 140 12.13 0.84 -10.08
CA LYS A 140 13.33 1.68 -10.08
C LYS A 140 13.28 2.73 -8.97
N GLU A 141 12.17 3.46 -8.84
CA GLU A 141 11.99 4.49 -7.81
C GLU A 141 12.03 3.91 -6.39
N MET A 142 11.44 2.73 -6.19
CA MET A 142 11.42 2.03 -4.90
C MET A 142 12.73 1.29 -4.58
N GLY A 143 13.66 1.17 -5.53
CA GLY A 143 14.83 0.28 -5.42
C GLY A 143 15.72 0.55 -4.21
N THR A 144 15.87 1.81 -3.79
CA THR A 144 16.59 2.15 -2.56
C THR A 144 15.85 1.64 -1.32
N ILE A 145 14.53 1.86 -1.24
CA ILE A 145 13.71 1.45 -0.11
C ILE A 145 13.69 -0.07 0.05
N VAL A 146 13.49 -0.79 -1.06
CA VAL A 146 13.54 -2.27 -1.10
C VAL A 146 14.86 -2.78 -0.52
N LYS A 147 16.00 -2.21 -0.95
CA LYS A 147 17.32 -2.60 -0.45
C LYS A 147 17.54 -2.25 1.01
N THR A 148 17.19 -1.03 1.42
CA THR A 148 17.45 -0.55 2.79
C THR A 148 16.62 -1.27 3.83
N LEU A 149 15.42 -1.72 3.46
CA LEU A 149 14.52 -2.44 4.35
C LEU A 149 14.63 -3.96 4.21
N GLY A 150 15.47 -4.46 3.28
CA GLY A 150 15.63 -5.89 3.05
C GLY A 150 14.35 -6.58 2.54
N LEU A 151 13.52 -5.86 1.76
CA LEU A 151 12.29 -6.42 1.21
C LEU A 151 12.59 -7.37 0.04
N ASP A 152 11.66 -8.29 -0.24
CA ASP A 152 11.78 -9.18 -1.39
C ASP A 152 11.85 -8.39 -2.73
N PRO A 153 12.55 -8.91 -3.75
CA PRO A 153 12.64 -8.25 -5.06
C PRO A 153 11.29 -8.01 -5.75
N ASP A 154 10.29 -8.84 -5.45
CA ASP A 154 8.92 -8.76 -5.96
C ASP A 154 7.98 -8.00 -4.99
N SER A 155 8.53 -7.25 -4.04
CA SER A 155 7.77 -6.45 -3.06
C SER A 155 7.06 -5.24 -3.64
N VAL A 156 7.31 -4.89 -4.91
CA VAL A 156 6.69 -3.74 -5.58
C VAL A 156 5.86 -4.23 -6.75
N ALA A 157 4.58 -3.87 -6.79
CA ALA A 157 3.66 -4.28 -7.85
C ALA A 157 2.86 -3.11 -8.40
N VAL A 158 2.77 -3.03 -9.72
CA VAL A 158 1.81 -2.18 -10.44
C VAL A 158 0.83 -3.10 -11.13
N ILE A 159 -0.45 -2.95 -10.80
CA ILE A 159 -1.52 -3.81 -11.29
C ILE A 159 -2.69 -2.99 -11.80
N ASN A 160 -3.46 -3.55 -12.73
CA ASN A 160 -4.73 -2.97 -13.15
C ASN A 160 -5.92 -3.57 -12.37
N ASP A 161 -7.12 -3.09 -12.66
CA ASP A 161 -8.38 -3.54 -12.05
C ASP A 161 -8.67 -5.03 -12.31
N GLU A 162 -8.34 -5.57 -13.48
CA GLU A 162 -8.47 -7.02 -13.73
C GLU A 162 -7.58 -7.85 -12.78
N GLN A 163 -6.32 -7.46 -12.64
CA GLN A 163 -5.40 -8.12 -11.70
C GLN A 163 -5.84 -7.91 -10.25
N ALA A 164 -6.32 -6.73 -9.90
CA ALA A 164 -6.83 -6.45 -8.56
C ALA A 164 -8.03 -7.34 -8.19
N ARG A 165 -8.95 -7.62 -9.12
CA ARG A 165 -10.03 -8.61 -8.93
C ARG A 165 -9.46 -10.01 -8.68
N ASN A 166 -8.47 -10.43 -9.46
CA ASN A 166 -7.81 -11.73 -9.28
C ASN A 166 -7.13 -11.87 -7.91
N TYR A 167 -6.52 -10.79 -7.42
CA TYR A 167 -5.92 -10.74 -6.09
C TYR A 167 -6.95 -10.56 -4.96
N ARG A 168 -8.25 -10.43 -5.29
CA ARG A 168 -9.36 -10.15 -4.37
C ARG A 168 -9.17 -8.85 -3.59
N LEU A 169 -8.59 -7.84 -4.24
CA LEU A 169 -8.53 -6.48 -3.70
C LEU A 169 -9.81 -5.71 -3.98
N ILE A 170 -10.47 -5.98 -5.11
CA ILE A 170 -11.70 -5.30 -5.53
C ILE A 170 -12.76 -6.31 -5.97
N VAL A 171 -14.02 -5.91 -5.91
CA VAL A 171 -15.22 -6.66 -6.36
C VAL A 171 -15.90 -5.98 -7.54
#